data_AF-A0A7C2BK74-F1
#
_entry.id   AF-A0A7C2BK74-F1
#
_cell.length_a   1.000
_cell.length_b   1.000
_cell.length_c   1.000
_cell.angle_alpha   90.00
_cell.angle_beta   90.00
_cell.angle_gamma   90.00
#
_symmetry.space_group_name_H-M   'P 1'
#
loop_
_entity.id
_entity.type
_entity.pdbx_description
1 polymer ?
#
loop_
_entity_poly.entity_id
_entity_poly.type
_entity_poly.pdbx_seq_one_letter_code
_entity_poly.pdbx_strand_id
1 'polypeptide(L)'
;MDAANLIATIGLGDHVGYGYESQYAVFYDIMNSTRLENIWLLMGNHEVFYPQGWTYWSQYIGPEYFITDSIPGWRLALLNTESSLESWNNQLNLSVTELNGRVLVLFMHRPVYPNVNHNLQTDKNASIHE
;
A
#
# COMPACT_ATOMS: atom_id res chain seq x y z
N MET A 1 -19.27 18.60 -8.87
CA MET A 1 -18.90 18.79 -7.45
C MET A 1 -17.52 19.37 -7.47
N ASP A 2 -17.34 20.58 -6.97
CA ASP A 2 -15.99 21.09 -6.71
C ASP A 2 -15.38 20.15 -5.68
N ALA A 3 -14.33 19.42 -6.08
CA ALA A 3 -13.55 18.60 -5.19
C ALA A 3 -12.98 19.53 -4.12
N ALA A 4 -13.68 19.64 -2.99
CA ALA A 4 -13.26 20.43 -1.85
C ALA A 4 -11.86 19.94 -1.43
N ASN A 5 -10.83 20.69 -1.81
CA ASN A 5 -9.41 20.54 -1.47
C ASN A 5 -8.99 19.13 -1.05
N LEU A 6 -8.96 18.20 -2.01
CA LEU A 6 -8.40 16.87 -1.79
C LEU A 6 -6.90 17.02 -1.50
N ILE A 7 -6.48 16.67 -0.27
CA ILE A 7 -5.08 16.79 0.16
C ILE A 7 -4.24 15.56 -0.19
N ALA A 8 -4.88 14.41 -0.38
CA ALA A 8 -4.24 13.13 -0.64
C ALA A 8 -5.22 12.12 -1.24
N THR A 9 -4.71 11.23 -2.09
CA THR A 9 -5.41 10.01 -2.53
C THR A 9 -4.67 8.79 -2.01
N ILE A 10 -5.34 7.96 -1.23
CA ILE A 10 -4.76 6.73 -0.68
C ILE A 10 -5.43 5.51 -1.29
N GLY A 11 -4.66 4.65 -1.97
CA GLY A 11 -5.10 3.36 -2.46
C GLY A 11 -4.70 2.25 -1.50
N LEU A 12 -5.64 1.37 -1.15
CA LEU A 12 -5.49 0.37 -0.10
C LEU A 12 -5.35 -1.07 -0.64
N GLY A 13 -4.71 -1.27 -1.80
CA GLY A 13 -4.52 -2.59 -2.42
C GLY A 13 -5.61 -3.01 -3.41
N ASP A 14 -5.37 -4.14 -4.07
CA ASP A 14 -6.19 -4.76 -5.12
C ASP A 14 -6.56 -3.79 -6.25
N HIS A 15 -5.57 -3.04 -6.71
CA HIS A 15 -5.64 -2.16 -7.86
C HIS A 15 -5.63 -2.95 -9.18
N VAL A 16 -5.01 -4.11 -9.17
CA VAL A 16 -5.04 -5.08 -10.27
C VAL A 16 -5.78 -6.36 -9.86
N GLY A 17 -6.18 -7.17 -10.84
CA GLY A 17 -6.96 -8.38 -10.58
C GLY A 17 -6.13 -9.60 -10.21
N TYR A 18 -4.95 -9.78 -10.83
CA TYR A 18 -4.15 -11.01 -10.72
C TYR A 18 -2.64 -10.77 -10.65
N GLY A 19 -2.16 -9.52 -10.75
CA GLY A 19 -0.74 -9.20 -10.68
C GLY A 19 0.02 -9.38 -12.00
N TYR A 20 -0.68 -9.47 -13.14
CA TYR A 20 -0.01 -9.52 -14.44
C TYR A 20 0.55 -8.15 -14.84
N GLU A 21 1.69 -8.13 -15.54
CA GLU A 21 2.34 -6.89 -15.99
C GLU A 21 1.38 -5.99 -16.78
N SER A 22 0.57 -6.56 -17.68
CA SER A 22 -0.39 -5.80 -18.49
C SER A 22 -1.43 -5.06 -17.65
N GLN A 23 -1.79 -5.58 -16.48
CA GLN A 23 -2.73 -4.91 -15.58
C GLN A 23 -2.08 -3.70 -14.90
N TYR A 24 -0.80 -3.82 -14.53
CA TYR A 24 -0.02 -2.71 -13.98
C TYR A 24 0.21 -1.60 -15.00
N ALA A 25 0.54 -1.95 -16.24
CA ALA A 25 0.72 -0.97 -17.31
C ALA A 25 -0.57 -0.14 -17.54
N VAL A 26 -1.73 -0.81 -17.63
CA VAL A 26 -3.02 -0.12 -17.77
C VAL A 26 -3.35 0.72 -16.54
N PHE A 27 -3.13 0.20 -15.33
CA PHE A 27 -3.38 0.95 -14.10
C PHE A 27 -2.49 2.20 -14.02
N TYR A 28 -1.21 2.09 -14.37
CA TYR A 28 -0.30 3.22 -14.45
C TYR A 28 -0.78 4.28 -15.46
N ASP A 29 -1.17 3.87 -16.66
CA ASP A 29 -1.68 4.79 -17.68
C ASP A 29 -2.92 5.55 -17.20
N ILE A 30 -3.83 4.87 -16.50
CA ILE A 30 -5.00 5.50 -15.89
C ILE A 30 -4.56 6.53 -14.86
N MET A 31 -3.71 6.16 -13.90
CA MET A 31 -3.28 7.05 -12.81
C MET A 31 -2.53 8.28 -13.36
N ASN A 32 -1.65 8.07 -14.33
CA ASN A 32 -0.87 9.12 -14.98
C ASN A 32 -1.71 10.06 -15.86
N SER A 33 -2.91 9.62 -16.30
CA SER A 33 -3.87 10.46 -17.01
C SER A 33 -4.75 11.33 -16.10
N THR A 34 -4.71 11.09 -14.78
CA THR A 34 -5.46 11.89 -13.80
C THR A 34 -4.76 13.19 -13.45
N ARG A 35 -5.49 14.12 -12.83
CA ARG A 35 -4.92 15.32 -12.18
C ARG A 35 -4.79 15.15 -10.66
N LEU A 36 -4.78 13.91 -10.18
CA LEU A 36 -4.64 13.64 -8.76
C LEU A 36 -3.21 13.97 -8.35
N GLU A 37 -3.09 14.70 -7.26
CA GLU A 37 -1.82 14.98 -6.59
C GLU A 37 -1.76 14.19 -5.29
N ASN A 38 -0.56 14.01 -4.73
CA ASN A 38 -0.36 13.33 -3.44
C ASN A 38 -1.01 11.94 -3.39
N ILE A 39 -0.65 11.11 -4.37
CA ILE A 39 -1.15 9.75 -4.51
C ILE A 39 -0.18 8.79 -3.82
N TRP A 40 -0.70 7.99 -2.90
CA TRP A 40 0.06 6.91 -2.26
C TRP A 40 -0.76 5.63 -2.30
N LEU A 41 -0.15 4.57 -2.78
CA LEU A 41 -0.79 3.29 -3.02
C LEU A 41 -0.04 2.22 -2.25
N LEU A 42 -0.75 1.21 -1.76
CA LEU A 42 -0.18 0.02 -1.13
C LEU A 42 -0.68 -1.23 -1.82
N MET A 43 0.07 -2.32 -1.65
CA MET A 43 -0.26 -3.61 -2.26
C MET A 43 -1.30 -4.36 -1.44
N GLY A 44 -2.25 -4.96 -2.15
CA GLY A 44 -3.10 -6.02 -1.66
C GLY A 44 -2.66 -7.38 -2.17
N ASN A 45 -3.46 -8.39 -1.90
CA ASN A 45 -3.09 -9.77 -2.23
C ASN A 45 -3.16 -10.05 -3.73
N HIS A 46 -3.96 -9.30 -4.50
CA HIS A 46 -4.01 -9.48 -5.94
C HIS A 46 -2.76 -8.96 -6.64
N GLU A 47 -2.08 -7.97 -6.07
CA GLU A 47 -0.83 -7.46 -6.62
C GLU A 47 0.28 -8.51 -6.63
N VAL A 48 0.35 -9.34 -5.59
CA VAL A 48 1.37 -10.41 -5.43
C VAL A 48 0.86 -11.80 -5.78
N PHE A 49 -0.38 -11.91 -6.27
CA PHE A 49 -0.93 -13.21 -6.67
C PHE A 49 -0.14 -13.83 -7.83
N TYR A 50 0.40 -13.03 -8.75
CA TYR A 50 1.34 -13.51 -9.74
C TYR A 50 2.77 -13.48 -9.19
N PRO A 51 3.64 -14.50 -9.44
CA PRO A 51 4.96 -14.56 -8.82
C PRO A 51 5.86 -13.32 -9.08
N GLN A 52 5.72 -12.68 -10.24
CA GLN A 52 6.45 -11.45 -10.60
C GLN A 52 5.68 -10.17 -10.25
N GLY A 53 4.51 -10.27 -9.62
CA GLY A 53 3.66 -9.14 -9.29
C GLY A 53 4.37 -8.08 -8.46
N TRP A 54 5.26 -8.51 -7.56
CA TRP A 54 6.19 -7.62 -6.85
C TRP A 54 7.06 -6.77 -7.78
N THR A 55 7.73 -7.42 -8.72
CA THR A 55 8.63 -6.77 -9.68
C THR A 55 7.85 -5.75 -10.51
N TYR A 56 6.66 -6.12 -10.97
CA TYR A 56 5.83 -5.21 -11.75
C TYR A 56 5.31 -4.03 -10.92
N TRP A 57 4.88 -4.24 -9.67
CA TRP A 57 4.54 -3.15 -8.77
C TRP A 57 5.70 -2.15 -8.63
N SER A 58 6.91 -2.65 -8.39
CA SER A 58 8.09 -1.80 -8.23
C SER A 58 8.48 -1.04 -9.50
N GLN A 59 8.16 -1.61 -10.67
CA GLN A 59 8.44 -1.02 -11.97
C GLN A 59 7.44 0.09 -12.34
N TYR A 60 6.16 -0.11 -12.05
CA TYR A 60 5.09 0.79 -12.52
C TYR A 60 4.57 1.73 -11.44
N ILE A 61 4.46 1.26 -10.19
CA ILE A 61 3.66 1.93 -9.17
C ILE A 61 4.53 2.58 -8.10
N GLY A 62 5.36 1.81 -7.40
CA GLY A 62 6.10 2.37 -6.28
C GLY A 62 6.84 1.36 -5.42
N PRO A 63 7.40 1.79 -4.28
CA PRO A 63 8.12 0.92 -3.37
C PRO A 63 7.19 -0.06 -2.65
N GLU A 64 7.79 -0.97 -1.89
CA GLU A 64 7.09 -1.95 -1.04
C GLU A 64 6.08 -1.33 -0.10
N TYR A 65 6.57 -0.36 0.65
CA TYR A 65 5.87 0.35 1.67
C TYR A 65 6.23 1.82 1.51
N PHE A 66 5.38 2.69 2.04
CA PHE A 66 5.59 4.12 1.91
C PHE A 66 5.38 4.80 3.26
N ILE A 67 6.39 5.51 3.75
CA ILE A 67 6.30 6.30 4.98
C ILE A 67 6.67 7.73 4.63
N THR A 68 5.78 8.68 4.92
CA THR A 68 6.01 10.09 4.60
C THR A 68 5.41 11.05 5.62
N ASP A 69 6.08 12.18 5.78
CA ASP A 69 5.65 13.33 6.59
C ASP A 69 5.25 14.53 5.68
N SER A 70 4.96 14.28 4.39
CA SER A 70 4.63 15.33 3.41
C SER A 70 3.39 16.15 3.75
N ILE A 71 2.50 15.64 4.61
CA ILE A 71 1.33 16.39 5.10
C ILE A 71 1.66 16.95 6.50
N PRO A 72 1.62 18.28 6.70
CA PRO A 72 1.96 18.89 7.97
C PRO A 72 1.19 18.29 9.16
N GLY A 73 1.95 17.91 10.19
CA GLY A 73 1.42 17.33 11.42
C GLY A 73 1.07 15.84 11.34
N TRP A 74 1.13 15.22 10.15
CA TRP A 74 0.78 13.81 9.96
C TRP A 74 2.00 13.02 9.48
N ARG A 75 2.07 11.76 9.90
CA ARG A 75 2.87 10.72 9.26
C ARG A 75 1.92 9.74 8.62
N LEU A 76 2.03 9.56 7.31
CA LEU A 76 1.34 8.50 6.59
C LEU A 76 2.28 7.31 6.49
N ALA A 77 1.82 6.14 6.93
CA ALA A 77 2.59 4.91 6.82
C ALA A 77 1.72 3.81 6.20
N LEU A 78 1.99 3.54 4.93
CA LEU A 78 1.37 2.50 4.12
C LEU A 78 2.23 1.25 4.24
N LEU A 79 1.76 0.28 5.05
CA LEU A 79 2.49 -0.94 5.34
C LEU A 79 2.07 -2.06 4.39
N ASN A 80 3.03 -2.81 3.87
CA ASN A 80 2.76 -3.95 3.02
C ASN A 80 2.47 -5.18 3.87
N THR A 81 1.20 -5.56 3.94
CA THR A 81 0.78 -6.76 4.66
C THR A 81 1.19 -8.03 3.94
N GLU A 82 1.45 -7.99 2.63
CA GLU A 82 1.87 -9.16 1.85
C GLU A 82 3.39 -9.41 1.90
N SER A 83 4.09 -8.74 2.81
CA SER A 83 5.53 -8.93 3.05
C SER A 83 5.79 -9.99 4.13
N SER A 84 7.06 -10.35 4.35
CA SER A 84 7.44 -11.20 5.47
C SER A 84 7.16 -10.51 6.82
N LEU A 85 6.94 -11.29 7.88
CA LEU A 85 6.75 -10.74 9.23
C LEU A 85 7.92 -9.86 9.69
N GLU A 86 9.16 -10.23 9.30
CA GLU A 86 10.35 -9.42 9.56
C GLU A 86 10.28 -8.05 8.86
N SER A 87 9.95 -8.04 7.56
CA SER A 87 9.76 -6.80 6.80
C SER A 87 8.66 -5.95 7.44
N TRP A 88 7.52 -6.56 7.78
CA TRP A 88 6.40 -5.85 8.39
C TRP A 88 6.74 -5.23 9.75
N ASN A 89 7.46 -5.97 10.61
CA ASN A 89 7.95 -5.45 11.88
C ASN A 89 8.91 -4.26 11.69
N ASN A 90 9.80 -4.33 10.71
CA ASN A 90 10.68 -3.22 10.37
C ASN A 90 9.87 -1.99 9.90
N GLN A 91 8.90 -2.18 9.01
CA GLN A 91 8.03 -1.10 8.52
C GLN A 91 7.24 -0.45 9.67
N LEU A 92 6.68 -1.25 10.58
CA LEU A 92 5.98 -0.74 11.76
C LEU A 92 6.91 0.06 12.67
N ASN A 93 8.11 -0.44 12.95
CA ASN A 93 9.11 0.29 13.75
C ASN A 93 9.51 1.63 13.11
N LEU A 94 9.71 1.65 11.79
CA LEU A 94 9.99 2.89 11.06
C LEU A 94 8.82 3.88 11.14
N SER A 95 7.57 3.39 11.15
CA SER A 95 6.39 4.26 11.21
C SER A 95 6.29 5.02 12.54
N VAL A 96 6.73 4.44 13.65
CA VAL A 96 6.62 5.03 15.01
C VAL A 96 7.87 5.76 15.48
N THR A 97 9.03 5.51 14.85
CA THR A 97 10.31 6.13 15.20
C THR A 97 10.30 7.63 14.86
N GLU A 98 10.71 8.50 15.79
CA GLU A 98 10.85 9.95 15.53
C GLU A 98 9.56 10.65 15.04
N LEU A 99 8.40 10.26 15.58
CA LEU A 99 7.13 10.91 15.24
C LEU A 99 7.12 12.42 15.53
N ASN A 100 7.88 12.88 16.53
CA ASN A 100 8.07 14.30 16.85
C ASN A 100 6.74 15.08 16.98
N GLY A 101 5.74 14.48 17.63
CA GLY A 101 4.41 15.07 17.85
C GLY A 101 3.44 14.97 16.67
N ARG A 102 3.81 14.29 15.58
CA ARG A 102 2.89 14.01 14.46
C ARG A 102 1.86 12.94 14.81
N VAL A 103 0.68 13.06 14.19
CA VAL A 103 -0.34 12.00 14.18
C VAL A 103 0.09 10.93 13.19
N LEU A 104 0.23 9.69 13.66
CA LEU A 104 0.46 8.55 12.79
C LEU A 104 -0.86 8.05 12.19
N VAL A 105 -0.92 7.96 10.87
CA VAL A 105 -2.01 7.33 10.12
C VAL A 105 -1.46 6.07 9.46
N LEU A 106 -1.87 4.92 9.96
CA LEU A 106 -1.49 3.62 9.43
C LEU A 106 -2.49 3.17 8.36
N PHE A 107 -1.97 2.73 7.22
CA PHE A 107 -2.74 2.14 6.14
C PHE A 107 -2.26 0.72 5.87
N MET A 108 -3.20 -0.16 5.59
CA MET A 108 -2.96 -1.57 5.34
C MET A 108 -4.13 -2.15 4.54
N HIS A 109 -3.83 -3.13 3.70
CA HIS A 109 -4.85 -3.78 2.88
C HIS A 109 -5.68 -4.76 3.71
N ARG A 110 -5.00 -5.69 4.38
CA ARG A 110 -5.67 -6.70 5.21
C ARG A 110 -6.13 -6.11 6.55
N PRO A 111 -7.43 -6.14 6.87
CA PRO A 111 -7.94 -5.57 8.11
C PRO A 111 -7.52 -6.41 9.33
N VAL A 112 -7.38 -5.75 10.48
CA VAL A 112 -7.14 -6.43 11.77
C VAL A 112 -8.46 -6.91 12.39
N TYR A 113 -9.54 -6.13 12.22
CA TYR A 113 -10.86 -6.40 12.79
C TYR A 113 -11.95 -5.62 12.01
N PRO A 114 -13.19 -6.14 11.91
CA PRO A 114 -13.63 -7.47 12.30
C PRO A 114 -13.07 -8.56 11.39
N ASN A 115 -13.20 -9.83 11.79
CA ASN A 115 -12.83 -10.94 10.93
C ASN A 115 -13.80 -11.03 9.74
N VAL A 116 -13.27 -10.85 8.54
CA VAL A 116 -13.95 -10.89 7.25
C VAL A 116 -13.38 -11.98 6.33
N ASN A 117 -12.65 -12.95 6.89
CA ASN A 117 -11.98 -14.04 6.17
C ASN A 117 -10.91 -13.58 5.16
N HIS A 118 -10.43 -12.34 5.32
CA HIS A 118 -9.36 -11.75 4.50
C HIS A 118 -8.36 -10.94 5.37
N ASN A 119 -8.45 -11.11 6.68
CA ASN A 119 -7.65 -10.38 7.67
C ASN A 119 -6.18 -10.76 7.62
N LEU A 120 -5.38 -9.94 8.32
CA LEU A 120 -4.03 -10.32 8.71
C LEU A 120 -4.08 -11.62 9.54
N GLN A 121 -3.30 -12.61 9.10
CA GLN A 121 -3.02 -13.86 9.77
C GLN A 121 -1.62 -13.84 10.38
N THR A 122 -1.38 -14.67 11.38
CA THR A 122 -0.08 -14.70 12.08
C THR A 122 1.01 -15.45 11.31
N ASP A 123 0.62 -16.26 10.34
CA ASP A 123 1.45 -17.25 9.63
C ASP A 123 1.38 -17.13 8.10
N LYS A 124 0.36 -16.45 7.55
CA LYS A 124 0.11 -16.34 6.11
C LYS A 124 -0.47 -14.98 5.73
N ASN A 125 0.39 -13.98 5.58
CA ASN A 125 -0.04 -12.71 4.97
C ASN A 125 0.50 -12.51 3.57
N ALA A 126 1.59 -13.17 3.24
CA ALA A 126 2.09 -13.19 1.89
C ALA A 126 1.53 -14.44 1.21
N SER A 127 0.83 -14.28 0.10
CA SER A 127 0.73 -15.33 -0.91
C SER A 127 2.12 -15.53 -1.53
N ILE A 128 3.12 -15.88 -0.72
CA ILE A 128 4.35 -16.45 -1.24
C ILE A 128 3.89 -17.82 -1.69
N HIS A 129 3.74 -17.97 -3.00
CA HIS A 129 3.72 -19.30 -3.59
C HIS A 129 4.96 -20.03 -3.07
N GLU A 130 4.73 -21.03 -2.21
CA GLU A 130 5.70 -22.10 -2.02
C GLU A 130 5.81 -22.90 -3.32
#